data_AF-A0A972W0W7-F1
#
_entry.id   AF-A0A972W0W7-F1
#
_cell.length_a   1.000
_cell.length_b   1.000
_cell.length_c   1.000
_cell.angle_alpha   90.00
_cell.angle_beta   90.00
_cell.angle_gamma   90.00
#
_symmetry.space_group_name_H-M   'P 1'
#
loop_
_entity.id
_entity.type
_entity.pdbx_description
1 polymer ?
#
loop_
_entity_poly.entity_id
_entity_poly.type
_entity_poly.pdbx_seq_one_letter_code
_entity_poly.pdbx_strand_id
1 'polypeptide(L)'
;NPEVEKLGWISMVYYIGTGLVLGIFTLMDEGTELSLGFHAANNIVAAVFVTTNWTVFQTDALLVDTSEPSVGWEMFVPVLILYPLVLFIFSEKYGWANWQEKLMGTVLKPIELDEDKFIA
;
A
#
# COMPACT_ATOMS: atom_id res chain seq x y z
N ASN A 1 1.55 16.66 8.12
CA ASN A 1 0.85 16.02 6.99
C ASN A 1 -0.54 16.64 7.04
N PRO A 2 -0.88 17.52 6.08
CA PRO A 2 -2.13 18.31 6.07
C PRO A 2 -3.39 17.47 6.27
N GLU A 3 -3.40 16.25 5.75
CA GLU A 3 -4.51 15.31 5.89
C GLU A 3 -4.66 14.84 7.33
N VAL A 4 -3.57 14.45 8.01
CA VAL A 4 -3.60 14.09 9.45
C VAL A 4 -3.95 15.29 10.32
N GLU A 5 -3.51 16.49 9.96
CA GLU A 5 -3.85 17.73 10.67
C GLU A 5 -5.34 18.07 10.57
N LYS A 6 -5.96 17.81 9.41
CA LYS A 6 -7.37 18.14 9.13
C LYS A 6 -8.35 17.03 9.50
N LEU A 7 -8.01 15.78 9.20
CA LEU A 7 -8.84 14.59 9.42
C LEU A 7 -8.54 13.90 10.76
N GLY A 8 -7.42 14.25 11.40
CA GLY A 8 -6.97 13.65 12.64
C GLY A 8 -6.32 12.27 12.46
N TRP A 9 -5.85 11.71 13.59
CA TRP A 9 -5.14 10.43 13.64
C TRP A 9 -5.94 9.23 13.11
N ILE A 10 -7.27 9.35 13.01
CA ILE A 10 -8.11 8.29 12.44
C ILE A 10 -7.76 7.99 10.97
N SER A 11 -7.27 8.98 10.22
CA SER A 11 -6.75 8.82 8.86
C SER A 11 -5.59 7.83 8.75
N MET A 12 -4.85 7.61 9.85
CA MET A 12 -3.77 6.63 9.88
C MET A 12 -4.24 5.20 9.67
N VAL A 13 -5.53 4.89 9.93
CA VAL A 13 -6.09 3.57 9.62
C VAL A 13 -5.95 3.28 8.13
N TYR A 14 -6.21 4.26 7.27
CA TYR A 14 -6.03 4.12 5.83
C TYR A 14 -4.55 4.00 5.46
N TYR A 15 -3.67 4.83 6.01
CA TYR A 15 -2.23 4.78 5.69
C TYR A 15 -1.56 3.48 6.13
N ILE A 16 -1.78 3.06 7.37
CA ILE A 16 -1.23 1.82 7.92
C ILE A 16 -1.88 0.61 7.24
N GLY A 17 -3.20 0.65 7.02
CA GLY A 17 -3.92 -0.43 6.33
C GLY A 17 -3.44 -0.64 4.90
N THR A 18 -3.22 0.44 4.15
CA THR A 18 -2.64 0.37 2.79
C THR A 18 -1.23 -0.21 2.83
N GLY A 19 -0.37 0.28 3.74
CA GLY A 19 0.99 -0.23 3.90
C GLY A 19 1.03 -1.71 4.26
N LEU A 20 0.15 -2.17 5.15
CA LEU A 20 0.02 -3.58 5.52
C LEU A 20 -0.33 -4.45 4.31
N VAL A 21 -1.29 -4.04 3.50
CA VAL A 21 -1.72 -4.79 2.31
C VAL A 21 -0.61 -4.87 1.27
N LEU A 22 0.09 -3.76 1.03
CA LEU A 22 1.27 -3.71 0.16
C LEU A 22 2.42 -4.60 0.68
N GLY A 23 2.61 -4.67 1.99
CA GLY A 23 3.54 -5.60 2.63
C GLY A 23 3.13 -7.06 2.40
N ILE A 24 1.84 -7.39 2.55
CA ILE A 24 1.31 -8.72 2.24
C ILE A 24 1.55 -9.06 0.77
N PHE A 25 1.25 -8.16 -0.17
CA PHE A 25 1.55 -8.38 -1.59
C PHE A 25 3.02 -8.71 -1.79
N THR A 26 3.91 -7.97 -1.15
CA THR A 26 5.36 -8.15 -1.29
C THR A 26 5.81 -9.54 -0.82
N LEU A 27 5.34 -9.95 0.36
CA LEU A 27 5.70 -11.25 0.94
C LEU A 27 5.07 -12.41 0.17
N MET A 28 3.80 -12.29 -0.21
CA MET A 28 3.08 -13.34 -0.92
C MET A 28 3.59 -13.53 -2.36
N ASP A 29 3.98 -12.44 -3.02
CA ASP A 29 4.52 -12.45 -4.38
C ASP A 29 6.05 -12.66 -4.43
N GLU A 30 6.73 -12.67 -3.27
CA GLU A 30 8.20 -12.79 -3.14
C GLU A 30 8.97 -11.72 -3.94
N GLY A 31 8.36 -10.55 -4.11
CA GLY A 31 8.86 -9.48 -4.95
C GLY A 31 8.11 -8.18 -4.67
N THR A 32 8.66 -7.05 -5.10
CA THR A 32 8.06 -5.73 -4.84
C THR A 32 7.22 -5.22 -6.01
N GLU A 33 7.27 -5.90 -7.15
CA GLU A 33 6.72 -5.49 -8.43
C GLU A 33 5.20 -5.28 -8.36
N LEU A 34 4.46 -6.24 -7.79
CA LEU A 34 3.01 -6.13 -7.64
C LEU A 34 2.61 -4.98 -6.69
N SER A 35 3.32 -4.86 -5.57
CA SER A 35 3.11 -3.80 -4.58
C SER A 35 3.37 -2.42 -5.18
N LEU A 36 4.49 -2.26 -5.88
CA LEU A 36 4.86 -1.02 -6.58
C LEU A 36 3.88 -0.69 -7.70
N GLY A 37 3.47 -1.68 -8.50
CA GLY A 37 2.50 -1.50 -9.57
C GLY A 37 1.14 -1.06 -9.05
N PHE A 38 0.63 -1.71 -7.99
CA PHE A 38 -0.62 -1.32 -7.35
C PHE A 38 -0.54 0.09 -6.75
N HIS A 39 0.53 0.39 -6.03
CA HIS A 39 0.75 1.70 -5.44
C HIS A 39 0.83 2.79 -6.52
N ALA A 40 1.61 2.57 -7.58
CA ALA A 40 1.72 3.50 -8.69
C ALA A 40 0.39 3.72 -9.39
N ALA A 41 -0.37 2.66 -9.69
CA ALA A 41 -1.68 2.77 -10.32
C ALA A 41 -2.66 3.59 -9.47
N ASN A 42 -2.73 3.33 -8.15
CA ASN A 42 -3.57 4.10 -7.24
C ASN A 42 -3.21 5.59 -7.23
N ASN A 43 -1.92 5.91 -7.18
CA ASN A 43 -1.46 7.30 -7.17
C ASN A 43 -1.68 8.00 -8.52
N ILE A 44 -1.48 7.32 -9.65
CA ILE A 44 -1.76 7.88 -10.98
C ILE A 44 -3.24 8.18 -11.13
N VAL A 45 -4.12 7.25 -10.74
CA VAL A 45 -5.57 7.46 -10.78
C VAL A 45 -5.96 8.65 -9.90
N ALA A 46 -5.49 8.71 -8.66
CA ALA A 46 -5.77 9.85 -7.78
C ALA A 46 -5.28 11.17 -8.41
N ALA A 47 -4.00 11.22 -8.81
CA ALA A 47 -3.37 12.41 -9.38
C ALA A 47 -4.04 12.95 -10.66
N VAL A 48 -4.63 12.07 -11.48
CA VAL A 48 -5.24 12.49 -12.74
C VAL A 48 -6.71 12.84 -12.58
N PHE A 49 -7.45 12.14 -11.71
CA PHE A 49 -8.90 12.27 -11.66
C PHE A 49 -9.39 13.28 -10.63
N VAL A 50 -8.84 13.30 -9.41
CA VAL A 50 -9.38 14.12 -8.31
C VAL A 50 -8.25 14.72 -7.47
N THR A 51 -8.29 16.04 -7.27
CA THR A 51 -7.42 16.77 -6.33
C THR A 51 -8.27 17.55 -5.33
N THR A 52 -7.66 18.00 -4.22
CA THR A 52 -8.33 18.86 -3.23
C THR A 52 -7.46 20.07 -2.90
N ASN A 53 -8.07 21.17 -2.45
CA ASN A 53 -7.31 22.36 -2.04
C ASN A 53 -6.61 22.21 -0.67
N TRP A 54 -6.74 21.05 0.00
CA TRP A 54 -6.28 20.85 1.36
C TRP A 54 -5.34 19.65 1.57
N THR A 55 -5.20 18.78 0.58
CA THR A 55 -4.19 17.70 0.56
C THR A 55 -2.79 18.24 0.27
N VAL A 56 -1.76 17.51 0.71
CA VAL A 56 -0.36 17.89 0.45
C VAL A 56 0.01 17.76 -1.01
N PHE A 57 -0.52 16.74 -1.66
CA PHE A 57 -0.27 16.47 -3.07
C PHE A 57 -1.44 17.02 -3.87
N GLN A 58 -1.17 18.12 -4.57
CA GLN A 58 -2.11 18.78 -5.47
C GLN A 58 -1.60 18.66 -6.89
N THR A 59 -2.50 18.27 -7.79
CA THR A 59 -2.20 18.06 -9.20
C THR A 59 -3.20 18.79 -10.07
N ASP A 60 -2.88 18.94 -11.36
CA ASP A 60 -3.81 19.42 -12.39
C ASP A 60 -4.81 18.31 -12.77
N ALA A 61 -5.54 17.81 -11.77
CA ALA A 61 -6.53 16.75 -11.93
C ALA A 61 -7.79 17.24 -12.67
N LEU A 62 -8.53 16.30 -13.26
CA LEU A 62 -9.77 16.59 -13.99
C LEU A 62 -10.87 17.20 -13.10
N LEU A 63 -10.92 16.80 -11.83
CA LEU A 63 -11.89 17.26 -10.84
C LEU A 63 -11.17 17.85 -9.64
N VAL A 64 -11.71 18.96 -9.12
CA VAL A 64 -11.24 19.59 -7.88
C VAL A 64 -12.36 19.53 -6.85
N ASP A 65 -12.13 18.82 -5.76
CA ASP A 65 -13.03 18.83 -4.61
C ASP A 65 -12.67 19.99 -3.68
N THR A 66 -13.66 20.86 -3.44
CA THR A 66 -13.56 22.04 -2.58
C THR A 66 -14.38 21.90 -1.30
N SER A 67 -14.95 20.72 -1.05
CA SER A 67 -15.68 20.42 0.18
C SER A 67 -14.78 20.48 1.41
N GLU A 68 -15.40 20.70 2.58
CA GLU A 68 -14.67 20.68 3.84
C GLU A 68 -14.14 19.27 4.14
N PRO A 69 -12.87 19.13 4.59
CA PRO A 69 -12.31 17.84 4.95
C PRO A 69 -13.14 17.18 6.04
N SER A 70 -13.67 15.99 5.76
CA SER A 70 -14.42 15.21 6.74
C SER A 70 -14.08 13.73 6.61
N VAL A 71 -14.21 13.01 7.72
CA VAL A 71 -14.01 11.56 7.77
C VAL A 71 -15.37 10.89 7.72
N GLY A 72 -15.75 10.38 6.55
CA GLY A 72 -16.91 9.52 6.39
C GLY A 72 -16.53 8.03 6.41
N TRP A 73 -17.55 7.17 6.35
CA TRP A 73 -17.39 5.72 6.37
C TRP A 73 -16.67 5.20 5.11
N GLU A 74 -16.76 5.95 4.01
CA GLU A 74 -16.09 5.71 2.74
C GLU A 74 -14.56 5.62 2.88
N MET A 75 -13.96 6.32 3.86
CA MET A 75 -12.53 6.24 4.14
C MET A 75 -12.08 4.82 4.55
N PHE A 76 -12.97 4.05 5.16
CA PHE A 76 -12.67 2.70 5.65
C PHE A 76 -13.02 1.61 4.65
N VAL A 77 -13.80 1.93 3.60
CA VAL A 77 -14.21 0.97 2.56
C VAL A 77 -13.00 0.31 1.88
N PRO A 78 -11.92 1.04 1.51
CA PRO A 78 -10.73 0.41 0.96
C PRO A 78 -10.14 -0.64 1.89
N VAL A 79 -9.95 -0.29 3.18
CA VAL A 79 -9.26 -1.15 4.14
C VAL A 79 -10.09 -2.37 4.55
N LEU A 80 -11.40 -2.18 4.75
CA LEU A 80 -12.27 -3.22 5.30
C LEU A 80 -12.93 -4.11 4.25
N ILE A 81 -13.04 -3.64 3.01
CA ILE A 81 -13.79 -4.33 1.95
C ILE A 81 -12.91 -4.54 0.72
N LEU A 82 -12.40 -3.47 0.12
CA LEU A 82 -11.72 -3.58 -1.18
C LEU A 82 -10.37 -4.30 -1.07
N TYR A 83 -9.55 -4.01 -0.08
CA TYR A 83 -8.24 -4.65 0.08
C TYR A 83 -8.35 -6.14 0.43
N PRO A 84 -9.23 -6.58 1.35
CA PRO A 84 -9.50 -8.01 1.54
C PRO A 84 -9.99 -8.69 0.25
N LEU A 85 -10.87 -8.04 -0.51
CA LEU A 85 -11.33 -8.57 -1.79
C LEU A 85 -10.20 -8.68 -2.81
N VAL A 86 -9.33 -7.67 -2.92
CA VAL A 86 -8.16 -7.70 -3.80
C VAL A 86 -7.18 -8.78 -3.37
N LEU A 87 -6.92 -8.95 -2.07
CA LEU A 87 -6.11 -10.03 -1.53
C LEU A 87 -6.66 -11.40 -1.93
N PHE A 88 -7.98 -11.59 -1.82
CA PHE A 88 -8.63 -12.83 -2.25
C PHE A 88 -8.45 -13.05 -3.77
N ILE A 89 -8.74 -12.03 -4.58
CA ILE A 89 -8.58 -12.11 -6.04
C ILE A 89 -7.12 -12.43 -6.43
N PHE A 90 -6.15 -11.80 -5.79
CA PHE A 90 -4.73 -12.02 -6.06
C PHE A 90 -4.27 -13.39 -5.57
N SER A 91 -4.79 -13.87 -4.44
CA SER A 91 -4.54 -15.23 -3.97
C SER A 91 -4.91 -16.27 -5.03
N GLU A 92 -6.10 -16.14 -5.61
CA GLU A 92 -6.58 -17.03 -6.66
C GLU A 92 -5.83 -16.83 -7.98
N LYS A 93 -5.62 -15.58 -8.39
CA LYS A 93 -5.00 -15.24 -9.68
C LYS A 93 -3.53 -15.67 -9.76
N TYR A 94 -2.77 -15.49 -8.68
CA TYR A 94 -1.33 -15.76 -8.63
C TYR A 94 -1.01 -17.08 -7.93
N GLY A 95 -2.03 -17.82 -7.47
CA GLY A 95 -1.85 -19.12 -6.83
C GLY A 95 -1.10 -19.03 -5.51
N TRP A 96 -1.33 -17.97 -4.72
CA TRP A 96 -0.61 -17.77 -3.48
C TRP A 96 -0.94 -18.85 -2.44
N ALA A 97 0.08 -19.60 -2.06
CA ALA A 97 0.02 -20.65 -1.05
C ALA A 97 0.98 -20.37 0.11
N ASN A 98 0.92 -21.21 1.15
CA ASN A 98 1.85 -21.17 2.30
C ASN A 98 1.88 -19.82 3.04
N TRP A 99 0.70 -19.19 3.18
CA TRP A 99 0.52 -17.89 3.84
C TRP A 99 1.17 -17.80 5.21
N GLN A 100 1.07 -18.85 6.03
CA GLN A 100 1.67 -18.86 7.36
C GLN A 100 3.19 -18.71 7.31
N GLU A 101 3.86 -19.45 6.43
CA GLU A 101 5.31 -19.38 6.26
C GLU A 101 5.72 -18.02 5.68
N LYS A 102 5.01 -17.54 4.66
CA LYS A 102 5.34 -16.26 4.01
C LYS A 102 5.12 -15.05 4.91
N LEU A 103 4.09 -15.05 5.75
CA LEU A 103 3.74 -13.89 6.59
C LEU A 103 4.34 -13.95 8.01
N MET A 104 4.60 -15.16 8.52
CA MET A 104 5.01 -15.37 9.92
C MET A 104 6.21 -16.33 10.05
N GLY A 105 6.86 -16.69 8.94
CA GLY A 105 8.03 -17.55 8.93
C GLY A 105 9.27 -16.93 9.59
N THR A 106 10.27 -17.76 9.84
CA THR A 106 11.51 -17.32 10.50
C THR A 106 12.43 -16.59 9.53
N VAL A 107 12.94 -15.42 9.94
CA VAL A 107 13.92 -14.67 9.16
C VAL A 107 15.33 -15.20 9.43
N LEU A 108 15.99 -15.73 8.40
CA LEU A 108 17.38 -16.16 8.47
C LEU A 108 18.33 -14.98 8.27
N LYS A 109 19.49 -15.01 8.93
CA LYS A 109 20.53 -14.02 8.67
C LYS A 109 21.09 -14.19 7.25
N PRO A 110 21.42 -13.10 6.54
CA PRO A 110 22.15 -13.18 5.29
C PRO A 110 23.46 -13.94 5.47
N ILE A 111 23.91 -14.62 4.42
CA ILE A 111 25.24 -15.22 4.39
C ILE A 111 26.26 -14.08 4.36
N GLU A 112 27.12 -13.99 5.36
CA GLU A 112 28.26 -13.08 5.34
C GLU A 112 29.28 -13.61 4.31
N LEU A 113 29.46 -12.87 3.22
CA LEU A 113 30.45 -13.20 2.21
C LEU A 113 31.83 -12.79 2.73
N ASP A 114 32.72 -13.77 2.82
CA ASP A 114 34.14 -13.58 3.13
C ASP A 114 34.87 -13.10 1.86
N GLU A 115 34.92 -11.78 1.66
CA GLU A 115 35.49 -11.14 0.48
C GLU A 115 36.94 -11.56 0.21
N ASP A 116 37.70 -11.89 1.27
CA ASP A 116 39.11 -12.32 1.18
C ASP A 116 39.28 -13.68 0.50
N LYS A 117 38.21 -14.51 0.40
CA LYS A 117 38.22 -15.78 -0.34
C LYS A 117 37.96 -15.62 -1.85
N PHE A 118 37.56 -14.45 -2.30
CA PHE A 118 37.19 -14.19 -3.69
C PHE A 118 38.22 -13.34 -4.44
N ILE A 119 39.24 -12.81 -3.75
CA ILE A 119 40.37 -12.11 -4.35
C ILE A 119 41.54 -13.10 -4.44
N ALA A 120 41.77 -13.66 -5.63
CA ALA A 120 42.94 -14.47 -5.98
C ALA A 120 43.96 -13.66 -6.78
#